data_AF-A0A0F8ZX03-F1
#
_entry.id   AF-A0A0F8ZX03-F1
#
_cell.length_a   1.000
_cell.length_b   1.000
_cell.length_c   1.000
_cell.angle_alpha   90.00
_cell.angle_beta   90.00
_cell.angle_gamma   90.00
#
_symmetry.space_group_name_H-M   'P 1'
#
loop_
_entity.id
_entity.type
_entity.pdbx_description
1 polymer ?
#
loop_
_entity_poly.entity_id
_entity_poly.type
_entity_poly.pdbx_seq_one_letter_code
_entity_poly.pdbx_strand_id
1 'polypeptide(L)'
;MSPASLVSKSEDYTIQGSKATDIEWRVAMVLERLGLDFKYQYPLEGGRTKRGGIVLDFLVLTDPLRTPLDIRGDYWHQPRQRVDDDLGLALAMSRGRFAEPVIIYGGELQTMEQAYSTVKRKMRV
;
A
#
# COMPACT_ATOMS: atom_id res chain seq x y z
N MET A 1 -17.89 6.98 -21.04
CA MET A 1 -16.44 7.22 -21.00
C MET A 1 -15.85 6.32 -19.94
N SER A 2 -15.08 5.30 -20.32
CA SER A 2 -14.33 4.50 -19.35
C SER A 2 -13.17 5.35 -18.82
N PRO A 3 -12.87 5.32 -17.50
CA PRO A 3 -11.71 6.02 -16.97
C PRO A 3 -10.45 5.38 -17.58
N ALA A 4 -9.50 6.22 -18.01
CA ALA A 4 -8.17 5.76 -18.34
C ALA A 4 -7.57 5.10 -17.08
N SER A 5 -7.03 3.88 -17.19
CA SER A 5 -6.34 3.23 -16.08
C SER A 5 -5.22 4.14 -15.57
N LEU A 6 -5.13 4.30 -14.25
CA LEU A 6 -4.13 5.16 -13.60
C LEU A 6 -2.78 4.44 -13.43
N VAL A 7 -2.67 3.23 -13.97
CA VAL A 7 -1.52 2.34 -13.85
C VAL A 7 -1.04 1.95 -15.25
N SER A 8 0.23 2.22 -15.56
CA SER A 8 0.82 1.87 -16.86
C SER A 8 2.14 1.12 -16.70
N LYS A 9 2.39 0.18 -17.62
CA LYS A 9 3.68 -0.52 -17.73
C LYS A 9 4.53 0.21 -18.76
N SER A 10 5.28 1.22 -18.34
CA SER A 10 6.41 1.76 -19.10
C SER A 10 7.72 1.17 -18.56
N GLU A 11 8.88 1.55 -19.12
CA GLU A 11 10.20 1.16 -18.57
C GLU A 11 10.35 1.55 -17.08
N ASP A 12 9.49 2.44 -16.57
CA ASP A 12 9.31 2.80 -15.17
C ASP A 12 7.88 2.48 -14.72
N TYR A 13 7.69 1.55 -13.78
CA TYR A 13 6.36 1.29 -13.23
C TYR A 13 5.75 2.58 -12.62
N THR A 14 4.52 2.92 -12.99
CA THR A 14 3.83 4.13 -12.50
C THR A 14 2.46 3.83 -11.92
N ILE A 15 2.12 4.53 -10.85
CA ILE A 15 0.82 4.48 -10.15
C ILE A 15 0.40 5.92 -9.83
N GLN A 16 -0.78 6.33 -10.31
CA GLN A 16 -1.32 7.69 -10.06
C GLN A 16 -0.31 8.82 -10.38
N GLY A 17 0.47 8.64 -11.46
CA GLY A 17 1.49 9.60 -11.91
C GLY A 17 2.81 9.58 -11.14
N SER A 18 2.97 8.72 -10.14
CA SER A 18 4.19 8.57 -9.34
C SER A 18 4.95 7.29 -9.71
N LYS A 19 6.28 7.30 -9.56
CA LYS A 19 7.12 6.11 -9.76
C LYS A 19 6.83 5.06 -8.68
N ALA A 20 6.88 3.80 -9.09
CA ALA A 20 6.64 2.65 -8.23
C ALA A 20 7.67 1.55 -8.49
N THR A 21 7.80 0.64 -7.53
CA THR A 21 8.45 -0.66 -7.69
C THR A 21 7.54 -1.61 -8.46
N ASP A 22 8.11 -2.72 -8.93
CA ASP A 22 7.34 -3.77 -9.61
C ASP A 22 6.30 -4.42 -8.69
N ILE A 23 6.62 -4.62 -7.40
CA ILE A 23 5.71 -5.22 -6.41
C ILE A 23 4.55 -4.28 -6.04
N GLU A 24 4.81 -2.98 -5.86
CA GLU A 24 3.75 -1.97 -5.65
C GLU A 24 2.84 -1.89 -6.87
N TRP A 25 3.43 -1.92 -8.07
CA TRP A 25 2.67 -1.90 -9.31
C TRP A 25 1.76 -3.12 -9.45
N ARG A 26 2.24 -4.32 -9.11
CA ARG A 26 1.40 -5.54 -9.09
C ARG A 26 0.22 -5.39 -8.13
N VAL A 27 0.45 -4.84 -6.93
CA VAL A 27 -0.62 -4.60 -5.97
C VAL A 27 -1.63 -3.59 -6.51
N ALA A 28 -1.19 -2.48 -7.10
CA ALA A 28 -2.07 -1.49 -7.71
C ALA A 28 -2.94 -2.08 -8.82
N MET A 29 -2.34 -2.88 -9.72
CA MET A 29 -3.08 -3.58 -10.78
C MET A 29 -4.14 -4.53 -10.22
N VAL A 30 -3.83 -5.22 -9.12
CA VAL A 30 -4.79 -6.11 -8.45
C VAL A 30 -5.91 -5.32 -7.80
N LEU A 31 -5.62 -4.21 -7.13
CA LEU A 31 -6.64 -3.33 -6.55
C LEU A 31 -7.58 -2.78 -7.63
N GLU A 32 -7.05 -2.28 -8.76
CA GLU A 32 -7.86 -1.85 -9.90
C GLU A 32 -8.73 -3.00 -10.43
N ARG A 33 -8.14 -4.20 -10.59
CA ARG A 33 -8.86 -5.40 -11.06
C ARG A 33 -9.98 -5.84 -10.12
N LEU A 34 -9.81 -5.64 -8.81
CA LEU A 34 -10.81 -5.96 -7.79
C LEU A 34 -11.84 -4.84 -7.61
N GLY A 35 -11.71 -3.72 -8.33
CA GLY A 35 -12.61 -2.58 -8.21
C GLY A 35 -12.47 -1.84 -6.88
N LEU A 36 -11.29 -1.90 -6.24
CA LEU A 36 -11.01 -1.21 -4.99
C LEU A 36 -10.33 0.12 -5.28
N ASP A 37 -10.99 1.22 -4.90
CA ASP A 37 -10.38 2.54 -4.97
C ASP A 37 -9.25 2.68 -3.93
N PHE A 38 -8.18 3.37 -4.29
CA PHE A 38 -7.03 3.58 -3.41
C PHE A 38 -6.33 4.91 -3.65
N LYS A 39 -5.53 5.34 -2.67
CA LYS A 39 -4.54 6.42 -2.80
C LYS A 39 -3.15 5.84 -2.64
N TYR A 40 -2.26 6.11 -3.58
CA TYR A 40 -0.87 5.67 -3.54
C TYR A 40 0.02 6.69 -2.81
N GLN A 41 1.03 6.23 -2.06
CA GLN A 41 1.95 7.03 -1.25
C GLN A 41 1.23 8.05 -0.34
N TYR A 42 0.25 7.56 0.42
CA TYR A 42 -0.62 8.42 1.22
C TYR A 42 0.12 8.93 2.48
N PRO A 43 0.30 10.26 2.64
CA PRO A 43 0.94 10.81 3.83
C PRO A 43 -0.04 10.79 5.00
N LEU A 44 0.25 9.95 5.98
CA LEU A 44 -0.52 9.79 7.18
C LEU A 44 0.13 10.60 8.32
N GLU A 45 -0.68 11.32 9.10
CA GLU A 45 -0.26 12.32 10.10
C GLU A 45 0.75 13.37 9.59
N GLY A 46 0.64 13.78 8.32
CA GLY A 46 1.57 14.75 7.73
C GLY A 46 2.84 14.12 7.14
N GLY A 47 2.88 12.80 7.04
CA GLY A 47 3.98 12.06 6.42
C GLY A 47 5.29 12.21 7.18
N ARG A 48 6.42 12.00 6.49
CA ARG A 48 7.76 12.03 7.08
C ARG A 48 8.20 13.39 7.66
N THR A 49 7.40 14.45 7.48
CA THR A 49 7.72 15.80 7.97
C THR A 49 7.34 16.02 9.44
N LYS A 50 6.47 15.17 10.00
CA LYS A 50 6.02 15.26 11.40
C LYS A 50 6.45 14.02 12.17
N ARG A 51 6.83 14.22 13.43
CA ARG A 51 7.18 13.10 14.32
C ARG A 51 5.96 12.19 14.51
N GLY A 52 6.12 10.91 14.18
CA GLY A 52 5.05 9.92 14.20
C GLY A 52 4.17 9.89 12.94
N GLY A 53 4.50 10.67 11.91
CA GLY A 53 3.88 10.55 10.60
C GLY A 53 4.60 9.55 9.71
N ILE A 54 3.84 8.88 8.85
CA ILE A 54 4.31 7.84 7.92
C ILE A 54 3.75 8.09 6.54
N VAL A 55 4.38 7.52 5.52
CA VAL A 55 3.80 7.46 4.18
C VAL A 55 3.44 6.00 3.95
N LEU A 56 2.15 5.72 3.81
CA LEU A 56 1.65 4.39 3.44
C LEU A 56 1.87 4.18 1.95
N ASP A 57 2.19 2.96 1.54
CA ASP A 57 2.21 2.63 0.11
C ASP A 57 0.80 2.79 -0.48
N PHE A 58 -0.23 2.29 0.21
CA PHE A 58 -1.61 2.41 -0.21
C PHE A 58 -2.55 2.75 0.96
N LEU A 59 -3.51 3.63 0.70
CA LEU A 59 -4.72 3.76 1.50
C LEU A 59 -5.91 3.31 0.65
N VAL A 60 -6.40 2.09 0.92
CA VAL A 60 -7.55 1.52 0.21
C VAL A 60 -8.84 2.07 0.81
N LEU A 61 -9.74 2.56 -0.03
CA LEU A 61 -10.98 3.23 0.35
C LEU A 61 -12.10 2.23 0.64
N THR A 62 -11.81 1.24 1.49
CA THR A 62 -12.79 0.26 1.97
C THR A 62 -13.84 0.89 2.89
N ASP A 63 -15.03 0.30 2.90
CA ASP A 63 -16.10 0.63 3.84
C ASP A 63 -16.16 -0.39 4.99
N PRO A 64 -16.51 0.02 6.24
CA PRO A 64 -16.82 1.39 6.67
C PRO A 64 -15.59 2.24 7.01
N LEU A 65 -14.42 1.59 7.17
CA LEU A 65 -13.16 2.25 7.48
C LEU A 65 -12.14 1.95 6.38
N ARG A 66 -11.40 2.99 6.00
CA ARG A 66 -10.31 2.88 5.02
C ARG A 66 -9.22 1.98 5.57
N THR A 67 -8.65 1.13 4.71
CA THR A 67 -7.64 0.14 5.10
C THR A 67 -6.26 0.61 4.66
N PRO A 68 -5.34 0.86 5.60
CA PRO A 68 -3.93 1.04 5.29
C PRO A 68 -3.36 -0.26 4.73
N LEU A 69 -2.62 -0.18 3.63
CA LEU A 69 -1.94 -1.31 3.03
C LEU A 69 -0.46 -0.96 2.81
N ASP A 70 0.40 -1.74 3.46
CA ASP A 70 1.86 -1.53 3.57
C ASP A 70 2.60 -2.70 2.88
N ILE A 71 3.50 -2.39 1.96
CA ILE A 71 4.27 -3.35 1.17
C ILE A 71 5.72 -3.34 1.64
N ARG A 72 6.12 -4.43 2.29
CA ARG A 72 7.45 -4.61 2.84
C ARG A 72 8.29 -5.47 1.92
N GLY A 73 9.01 -4.84 1.00
CA GLY A 73 9.99 -5.52 0.15
C GLY A 73 11.17 -6.12 0.95
N ASP A 74 12.01 -6.91 0.29
CA ASP A 74 13.15 -7.59 0.94
C ASP A 74 14.24 -6.60 1.44
N TYR A 75 14.20 -5.34 1.02
CA TYR A 75 15.08 -4.29 1.56
C TYR A 75 14.71 -3.87 3.00
N TRP A 76 13.59 -4.36 3.56
CA TRP A 76 13.10 -4.04 4.91
C TRP A 76 13.92 -4.64 6.08
N HIS A 77 15.20 -4.97 5.85
CA HIS A 77 16.10 -5.57 6.83
C HIS A 77 16.91 -4.56 7.67
N GLN A 78 16.70 -3.25 7.50
CA GLN A 78 17.32 -2.26 8.39
C GLN A 78 16.54 -2.17 9.71
N PRO A 79 17.10 -2.61 10.86
CA PRO A 79 16.33 -2.73 12.10
C PRO A 79 15.75 -1.41 12.61
N ARG A 80 16.46 -0.29 12.38
CA ARG A 80 15.98 1.05 12.77
C ARG A 80 14.76 1.50 11.98
N GLN A 81 14.80 1.35 10.66
CA GLN A 81 13.72 1.80 9.78
C GLN A 81 12.42 1.04 10.07
N ARG A 82 12.53 -0.26 10.34
CA ARG A 82 11.39 -1.09 10.75
C ARG A 82 10.73 -0.59 12.04
N VAL A 83 11.50 -0.23 13.06
CA VAL A 83 10.97 0.24 14.35
C VAL A 83 10.23 1.57 14.18
N ASP A 84 10.79 2.50 13.40
CA ASP A 84 10.18 3.81 13.19
C ASP A 84 8.88 3.71 12.40
N ASP A 85 8.85 2.88 11.34
CA ASP A 85 7.64 2.67 10.53
C ASP A 85 6.56 1.90 11.31
N ASP A 86 6.94 0.86 12.07
CA ASP A 86 6.01 0.11 12.95
C ASP A 86 5.43 1.03 14.05
N LEU A 87 6.25 1.90 14.65
CA LEU A 87 5.80 2.87 15.65
C LEU A 87 4.86 3.92 15.03
N GLY A 88 5.21 4.46 13.88
CA GLY A 88 4.39 5.43 13.18
C GLY A 88 3.02 4.84 12.79
N LEU A 89 3.00 3.60 12.31
CA LEU A 89 1.78 2.88 12.00
C LEU A 89 0.95 2.60 13.27
N ALA A 90 1.58 2.19 14.37
CA ALA A 90 0.87 2.01 15.64
C ALA A 90 0.23 3.32 16.14
N LEU A 91 0.97 4.43 16.08
CA LEU A 91 0.46 5.76 16.46
C LEU A 91 -0.70 6.21 15.56
N ALA A 92 -0.61 5.94 14.26
CA ALA A 92 -1.68 6.18 13.30
C ALA A 92 -2.97 5.44 13.66
N MET A 93 -2.83 4.15 13.97
CA MET A 93 -3.97 3.27 14.25
C MET A 93 -4.61 3.56 15.60
N SER A 94 -3.84 4.03 16.59
CA SER A 94 -4.35 4.38 17.93
C SER A 94 -5.49 5.41 17.94
N ARG A 95 -5.67 6.17 16.85
CA ARG A 95 -6.71 7.20 16.72
C ARG A 95 -8.06 6.66 16.21
N GLY A 96 -8.17 5.38 15.88
CA GLY A 96 -9.44 4.73 15.50
C GLY A 96 -10.06 5.23 14.19
N ARG A 97 -9.26 5.84 13.30
CA ARG A 97 -9.74 6.44 12.03
C ARG A 97 -9.67 5.49 10.83
N PHE A 98 -9.03 4.33 11.00
CA PHE A 98 -8.70 3.40 9.94
C PHE A 98 -9.00 1.97 10.40
N ALA A 99 -9.21 1.07 9.45
CA ALA A 99 -9.25 -0.36 9.72
C ALA A 99 -7.86 -0.89 10.12
N GLU A 100 -7.81 -2.15 10.57
CA GLU A 100 -6.55 -2.82 10.84
C GLU A 100 -5.65 -2.80 9.59
N PRO A 101 -4.37 -2.41 9.72
CA PRO A 101 -3.49 -2.30 8.57
C PRO A 101 -3.15 -3.68 8.00
N VAL A 102 -3.15 -3.78 6.68
CA VAL A 102 -2.73 -4.97 5.97
C VAL A 102 -1.27 -4.83 5.58
N ILE A 103 -0.43 -5.79 5.98
CA ILE A 103 0.98 -5.83 5.62
C ILE A 103 1.19 -6.97 4.62
N ILE A 104 1.81 -6.68 3.48
CA ILE A 104 2.19 -7.67 2.47
C ILE A 104 3.70 -7.64 2.28
N TYR A 105 4.35 -8.80 2.34
CA TYR A 105 5.79 -8.91 2.13
C TYR A 105 6.12 -9.12 0.65
N GLY A 106 7.28 -8.62 0.21
CA GLY A 106 7.73 -8.73 -1.18
C GLY A 106 7.76 -10.17 -1.69
N GLY A 107 8.16 -11.14 -0.85
CA GLY A 107 8.11 -12.57 -1.18
C GLY A 107 6.72 -13.12 -1.53
N GLU A 108 5.64 -12.42 -1.16
CA GLU A 108 4.25 -12.77 -1.50
C GLU A 108 3.76 -12.13 -2.82
N LEU A 109 4.62 -11.34 -3.50
CA LEU A 109 4.30 -10.50 -4.65
C LEU A 109 5.19 -10.75 -5.87
N GLN A 110 5.88 -11.89 -5.94
CA GLN A 110 6.86 -12.18 -7.00
C GLN A 110 6.20 -12.36 -8.37
N THR A 111 4.93 -12.78 -8.40
CA THR A 111 4.12 -12.89 -9.63
C THR A 111 2.78 -12.17 -9.49
N MET A 112 2.13 -11.88 -10.62
CA MET A 112 0.79 -11.27 -10.62
C MET A 112 -0.27 -12.19 -10.01
N GLU A 113 -0.12 -13.51 -10.18
CA GLU A 113 -1.02 -14.51 -9.58
C GLU A 113 -0.87 -14.57 -8.05
N GLN A 114 0.37 -14.52 -7.56
CA GLN A 114 0.65 -14.40 -6.13
C GLN A 114 0.10 -13.10 -5.57
N ALA A 115 0.34 -11.97 -6.25
CA ALA A 115 -0.21 -10.68 -5.84
C ALA A 115 -1.75 -10.72 -5.76
N TYR A 116 -2.42 -11.26 -6.78
CA TYR A 116 -3.88 -11.41 -6.80
C TYR A 116 -4.37 -12.24 -5.61
N SER A 117 -3.79 -13.43 -5.41
CA SER A 117 -4.19 -14.34 -4.34
C SER A 117 -3.92 -13.76 -2.95
N THR A 118 -2.78 -13.09 -2.77
CA THR A 118 -2.37 -12.48 -1.50
C THR A 118 -3.24 -11.29 -1.14
N VAL A 119 -3.44 -10.34 -2.06
CA VAL A 119 -4.30 -9.16 -1.82
C VAL A 119 -5.72 -9.61 -1.52
N LYS A 120 -6.28 -10.51 -2.34
CA LYS A 120 -7.64 -11.03 -2.13
C LYS A 120 -7.80 -11.66 -0.74
N ARG A 121 -6.88 -12.54 -0.36
CA ARG A 121 -6.86 -13.22 0.96
C ARG A 121 -6.75 -12.23 2.11
N LYS A 122 -5.80 -11.29 2.04
CA LYS A 122 -5.46 -10.41 3.17
C LYS A 122 -6.44 -9.24 3.32
N MET A 123 -6.95 -8.70 2.21
CA MET A 123 -7.99 -7.67 2.20
C MET A 123 -9.40 -8.23 2.46
N ARG A 124 -9.56 -9.56 2.45
CA ARG A 124 -10.84 -10.28 2.67
C ARG A 124 -11.93 -9.89 1.65
N VAL A 125 -11.56 -9.86 0.37
CA VAL A 125 -12.44 -9.51 -0.78
C VAL A 125 -12.53 -10.63 -1.81
#